data_AF-A0A382AZL4-F1
#
_entry.id   AF-A0A382AZL4-F1
#
_cell.length_a   1.000
_cell.length_b   1.000
_cell.length_c   1.000
_cell.angle_alpha   90.00
_cell.angle_beta   90.00
_cell.angle_gamma   90.00
#
_symmetry.space_group_name_H-M   'P 1'
#
loop_
_entity.id
_entity.type
_entity.pdbx_description
1 polymer ?
#
loop_
_entity_poly.entity_id
_entity_poly.type
_entity_poly.pdbx_seq_one_letter_code
_entity_poly.pdbx_strand_id
1 'polypeptide(L)' 'MTVEIVEKYIKENYHPSSRQAIDVHELWDNRYRVNIWDFDPNRITASFFIKVKDGEVSHCSPQLSA' A
#
# COMPACT_ATOMS: atom_id res chain seq x y z
N MET A 1 -9.29 -2.71 -10.56
CA MET A 1 -9.40 -4.00 -9.84
C MET A 1 -8.17 -4.30 -8.99
N THR A 2 -6.96 -4.52 -9.53
CA THR A 2 -5.80 -4.91 -8.70
C THR A 2 -5.28 -3.81 -7.77
N VAL A 3 -5.28 -2.55 -8.21
CA VAL A 3 -4.93 -1.40 -7.35
C VAL A 3 -5.90 -1.23 -6.17
N GLU A 4 -7.20 -1.46 -6.40
CA GLU A 4 -8.23 -1.36 -5.34
C GLU A 4 -8.02 -2.42 -4.25
N ILE A 5 -7.56 -3.62 -4.61
CA ILE A 5 -7.19 -4.67 -3.65
C ILE A 5 -6.01 -4.20 -2.78
N VAL A 6 -4.99 -3.59 -3.38
CA VAL A 6 -3.81 -3.09 -2.66
C VAL A 6 -4.18 -1.93 -1.74
N GLU A 7 -4.95 -0.95 -2.23
CA GLU A 7 -5.42 0.17 -1.40
C GLU A 7 -6.27 -0.32 -0.22
N LYS A 8 -7.21 -1.24 -0.47
CA LYS A 8 -8.06 -1.82 0.57
C LYS A 8 -7.21 -2.52 1.63
N TYR A 9 -6.27 -3.37 1.21
CA TYR A 9 -5.35 -4.06 2.11
C TYR A 9 -4.57 -3.10 3.00
N ILE A 10 -4.03 -2.01 2.45
CA ILE A 10 -3.31 -0.98 3.22
C ILE A 10 -4.23 -0.27 4.21
N LYS A 11 -5.46 0.10 3.81
CA LYS A 11 -6.44 0.74 4.70
C LYS A 11 -6.79 -0.15 5.89
N GLU A 12 -6.96 -1.45 5.66
CA GLU A 12 -7.36 -2.43 6.67
C GLU A 12 -6.22 -2.87 7.61
N ASN A 13 -4.96 -2.79 7.18
CA ASN A 13 -3.84 -3.33 7.96
C ASN A 13 -2.88 -2.24 8.48
N TYR A 14 -2.62 -1.18 7.71
CA TYR A 14 -1.75 -0.08 8.12
C TYR A 14 -2.51 1.05 8.81
N HIS A 15 -3.81 1.22 8.50
CA HIS A 15 -4.67 2.26 9.05
C HIS A 15 -4.11 3.69 8.86
N PRO A 16 -3.89 4.17 7.62
CA PRO A 16 -3.46 5.56 7.40
C PRO A 16 -4.44 6.54 8.05
N SER A 17 -3.92 7.60 8.67
CA SER A 17 -4.76 8.66 9.25
C SER A 17 -5.47 9.49 8.17
N SER A 18 -6.45 10.31 8.56
CA SER A 18 -7.15 11.23 7.64
C SER A 18 -6.25 12.30 7.01
N ARG A 19 -5.07 12.54 7.58
CA ARG A 19 -4.04 13.44 7.03
C ARG A 19 -3.08 12.74 6.07
N GLN A 20 -3.28 11.45 5.82
CA GLN A 20 -2.40 10.66 4.99
C GLN A 20 -3.09 10.22 3.70
N ALA A 21 -2.35 10.28 2.59
CA ALA A 21 -2.75 9.73 1.31
C ALA A 21 -2.01 8.42 1.02
N ILE A 22 -2.70 7.51 0.34
CA ILE A 22 -2.12 6.29 -0.21
C ILE A 22 -1.82 6.57 -1.68
N ASP A 23 -0.59 6.34 -2.09
CA ASP A 23 -0.12 6.46 -3.47
C ASP A 23 0.37 5.09 -3.94
N VAL A 24 -0.32 4.51 -4.92
CA VAL A 24 -0.06 3.14 -5.40
C VAL A 24 0.49 3.18 -6.82
N HIS A 25 1.68 2.63 -7.00
CA HIS A 25 2.36 2.49 -8.29
C HIS A 25 2.42 1.02 -8.67
N GLU A 26 1.84 0.68 -9.82
CA GLU A 26 1.99 -0.64 -10.42
C GLU A 26 3.40 -0.82 -11.00
N LEU A 27 3.96 -2.00 -10.77
CA LEU A 27 5.24 -2.45 -11.31
C LEU A 27 5.02 -3.66 -12.23
N TRP A 28 6.04 -4.48 -12.46
CA TRP A 28 5.90 -5.73 -13.22
C TRP A 28 5.34 -6.88 -12.37
N ASP A 29 4.78 -7.90 -13.02
CA ASP A 29 4.40 -9.18 -12.38
C ASP A 29 3.45 -9.03 -11.17
N ASN A 30 2.42 -8.18 -11.33
CA ASN A 30 1.42 -7.85 -10.29
C ASN A 30 2.06 -7.41 -8.95
N ARG A 31 3.16 -6.66 -9.04
CA ARG A 31 3.82 -6.03 -7.89
C ARG A 31 3.48 -4.56 -7.85
N TYR A 32 3.43 -4.03 -6.65
CA TYR A 32 3.03 -2.65 -6.40
C TYR A 32 3.99 -2.02 -5.40
N ARG A 33 4.40 -0.79 -5.68
CA ARG A 33 5.02 0.09 -4.68
C ARG A 33 3.92 0.97 -4.11
N VAL A 34 3.77 0.97 -2.79
CA VAL A 34 2.83 1.85 -2.10
C VAL A 34 3.60 2.82 -1.24
N ASN A 35 3.26 4.10 -1.32
CA ASN A 35 3.77 5.13 -0.43
C ASN A 35 2.62 5.74 0.36
N ILE A 36 2.84 5.95 1.65
CA ILE A 36 1.95 6.73 2.50
C ILE A 36 2.53 8.13 2.62
N TRP A 37 1.82 9.11 2.09
CA TRP A 37 2.20 10.51 2.16
C TRP A 37 1.47 11.18 3.31
N ASP A 38 2.20 11.92 4.15
CA ASP A 38 1.61 12.90 5.06
C ASP A 38 1.64 14.27 4.36
N PHE A 39 0.55 15.02 4.42
CA PHE A 39 0.46 16.33 3.75
C PHE A 39 1.24 17.43 4.48
N ASP A 40 1.48 17.27 5.79
CA ASP A 40 2.15 18.28 6.60
C ASP A 40 2.89 17.63 7.79
N PRO A 41 4.24 17.53 7.73
CA PRO A 41 5.08 17.94 6.60
C PRO A 41 4.87 17.04 5.38
N ASN A 42 4.98 17.59 4.16
CA ASN A 42 4.85 16.82 2.92
C ASN A 42 5.99 15.79 2.78
N ARG A 43 5.75 14.56 3.21
CA ARG A 43 6.76 13.48 3.21
C ARG A 43 6.13 12.10 3.13
N ILE A 44 6.92 11.14 2.66
CA ILE A 44 6.59 9.72 2.77
C ILE A 44 6.83 9.28 4.22
N THR A 45 5.82 8.74 4.88
CA THR A 45 5.89 8.22 6.26
C THR A 45 6.03 6.71 6.30
N ALA A 46 5.52 6.00 5.30
CA ALA A 46 5.70 4.56 5.14
C ALA A 46 5.73 4.16 3.68
N SER A 47 6.35 3.02 3.39
CA SER A 47 6.50 2.53 2.02
C SER A 47 6.51 1.02 1.99
N PHE A 48 5.75 0.42 1.07
CA PHE A 48 5.51 -1.00 0.99
C PHE A 48 5.75 -1.53 -0.43
N PHE A 49 6.27 -2.74 -0.52
CA PHE A 49 6.23 -3.57 -1.71
C PHE A 49 5.19 -4.67 -1.52
N ILE A 50 4.19 -4.71 -2.39
CA ILE A 50 3.09 -5.67 -2.34
C ILE A 50 3.06 -6.51 -3.61
N LYS A 51 2.82 -7.82 -3.49
CA LYS A 51 2.55 -8.71 -4.63
C LYS A 51 1.14 -9.26 -4.53
N VAL A 52 0.37 -9.12 -5.60
CA VAL A 52 -0.96 -9.73 -5.73
C VAL A 52 -0.86 -11.00 -6.57
N LYS A 53 -1.51 -12.07 -6.11
CA LYS A 53 -1.64 -13.34 -6.83
C LYS A 53 -3.07 -13.83 -6.67
N ASP A 54 -3.67 -14.29 -7.77
CA ASP A 54 -5.02 -14.86 -7.77
C ASP A 54 -6.10 -13.95 -7.15
N GLY A 55 -5.92 -12.62 -7.28
CA GLY A 55 -6.85 -11.63 -6.74
C GLY A 55 -6.62 -11.26 -5.26
N GLU A 56 -5.59 -11.79 -4.61
CA GLU A 56 -5.31 -11.53 -3.19
C GLU A 56 -3.86 -11.08 -2.96
N VAL A 57 -3.63 -10.36 -1.85
CA VAL A 57 -2.27 -9.98 -1.44
C VAL A 57 -1.52 -11.22 -0.95
N SER A 58 -0.55 -11.64 -1.76
CA SER A 58 0.30 -12.81 -1.50
C SER A 58 1.58 -12.48 -0.73
N HIS A 59 2.02 -11.22 -0.79
CA HIS A 59 3.22 -10.75 -0.10
C HIS A 59 3.13 -9.24 0.18
N CYS A 60 3.64 -8.81 1.33
CA CYS A 60 3.81 -7.41 1.71
C CYS A 60 5.12 -7.22 2.48
N SER A 61 5.92 -6.23 2.09
CA SER A 61 7.19 -5.88 2.75
C SER A 61 7.34 -4.37 2.92
N PRO A 62 7.57 -3.84 4.13
CA PRO A 62 7.63 -4.58 5.40
C PRO A 62 6.28 -5.23 5.71
N GLN A 63 6.32 -6.32 6.49
CA GLN A 63 5.10 -7.04 6.87
C GLN A 63 4.25 -6.14 7.77
N LEU A 64 2.99 -5.98 7.41
CA LEU A 64 2.00 -5.36 8.29
C LEU A 64 1.52 -6.40 9.28
N SER A 65 1.46 -6.04 10.56
CA SER A 65 0.81 -6.85 11.59
C SER A 65 -0.67 -6.96 11.26
N ALA A 66 -1.10 -8.19 10.96
CA ALA A 66 -2.51 -8.56 10.81
C ALA A 66 -3.25 -8.49 12.15
#